data_AF-A0A7V3IX79-F1
#
_entry.id   AF-A0A7V3IX79-F1
#
_cell.length_a   1.000
_cell.length_b   1.000
_cell.length_c   1.000
_cell.angle_alpha   90.00
_cell.angle_beta   90.00
_cell.angle_gamma   90.00
#
_symmetry.space_group_name_H-M   'P 1'
#
loop_
_entity.id
_entity.type
_entity.pdbx_description
1 polymer ?
#
loop_
_entity_poly.entity_id
_entity_poly.type
_entity_poly.pdbx_seq_one_letter_code
_entity_poly.pdbx_strand_id
1 'polypeptide(L)'
;MTAEVKPGTHALVDRLIAGEPYAVAFGGQGSAWLENLEELVSSAGIESELTTLVGEVDLLLEPVAHELVVVRPIGFEPLRWVRALAAEDSVPSVKQLTSAAVSVPGVLLTQIAAVRTLTRQGMDLVASPPVAVAGHSQGVLGVESLKAGGTRDVELLALAQLIGAAGTLVARRRGIAILGDRPPMVSVGNADPARIERLLAEFARDVRTVLPPVLSIRNGRRSVVITGTPEQLSRFELYCKQISEKEEADRKKKVRGGDVFAPVFEPVQVEVGFHTPRLADGVELVAGWAEKLGLDVALARAMAEAILVQPVDWVDKIVGLHAAGARWILDLGPGDIL
;
A
#
# COMPACT_ATOMS: atom_id res chain seq x y z
N MET A 1 -19.73 30.39 -44.67
CA MET A 1 -18.47 30.00 -44.01
C MET A 1 -18.76 29.86 -42.53
N THR A 2 -19.12 28.66 -42.11
CA THR A 2 -19.22 28.28 -40.70
C THR A 2 -17.80 28.14 -40.18
N ALA A 3 -17.40 29.03 -39.25
CA ALA A 3 -16.11 28.93 -38.59
C ALA A 3 -16.08 27.61 -37.79
N GLU A 4 -15.21 26.69 -38.18
CA GLU A 4 -14.82 25.55 -37.35
C GLU A 4 -14.24 26.09 -36.05
N VAL A 5 -14.92 25.80 -34.94
CA VAL A 5 -14.38 25.98 -33.60
C VAL A 5 -13.23 24.99 -33.46
N LYS A 6 -11.99 25.49 -33.45
CA LYS A 6 -10.82 24.70 -33.06
C LYS A 6 -11.10 24.14 -31.65
N PRO A 7 -10.91 22.83 -31.40
CA PRO A 7 -11.05 22.30 -30.06
C PRO A 7 -9.95 22.95 -29.21
N GLY A 8 -10.37 23.81 -28.28
CA GLY A 8 -9.45 24.40 -27.31
C GLY A 8 -8.81 23.27 -26.50
N THR A 9 -7.49 23.23 -26.46
CA THR A 9 -6.72 22.43 -25.50
C THR A 9 -6.96 22.98 -24.10
N HIS A 10 -8.14 22.74 -23.54
CA HIS A 10 -8.42 22.99 -22.14
C HIS A 10 -7.48 22.13 -21.30
N ALA A 11 -6.88 22.72 -20.26
CA ALA A 11 -6.04 21.97 -19.34
C ALA A 11 -6.85 20.83 -18.73
N LEU A 12 -6.21 19.71 -18.38
CA LEU A 12 -6.93 18.55 -17.83
C LEU A 12 -7.80 18.96 -16.64
N VAL A 13 -7.27 19.78 -15.74
CA VAL A 13 -7.98 20.33 -14.58
C VAL A 13 -9.28 21.04 -14.98
N ASP A 14 -9.26 21.89 -16.01
CA ASP A 14 -10.47 22.58 -16.49
C ASP A 14 -11.54 21.59 -16.96
N ARG A 15 -11.12 20.51 -17.63
CA ARG A 15 -12.04 19.47 -18.12
C ARG A 15 -12.64 18.67 -16.97
N LEU A 16 -11.84 18.32 -15.96
CA LEU A 16 -12.32 17.61 -14.79
C LEU A 16 -13.31 18.46 -13.99
N ILE A 17 -12.99 19.73 -13.76
CA ILE A 17 -13.89 20.70 -13.08
C ILE A 17 -15.16 20.94 -13.91
N ALA A 18 -15.07 20.94 -15.24
CA ALA A 18 -16.22 21.04 -16.13
C ALA A 18 -17.10 19.76 -16.18
N GLY A 19 -16.75 18.72 -15.40
CA GLY A 19 -17.57 17.53 -15.21
C GLY A 19 -17.14 16.31 -16.03
N GLU A 20 -15.92 16.28 -16.58
CA GLU A 20 -15.42 15.06 -17.19
C GLU A 20 -15.22 13.95 -16.13
N PRO A 21 -15.78 12.74 -16.33
CA PRO A 21 -15.69 11.67 -15.34
C PRO A 21 -14.25 11.22 -15.05
N TYR A 22 -13.86 11.30 -13.79
CA TYR A 22 -12.58 10.82 -13.30
C TYR A 22 -12.72 10.06 -11.98
N ALA A 23 -11.77 9.18 -11.71
CA ALA A 23 -11.64 8.47 -10.45
C ALA A 23 -10.36 8.90 -9.73
N VAL A 24 -10.31 8.64 -8.43
CA VAL A 24 -9.10 8.79 -7.61
C VAL A 24 -8.64 7.41 -7.14
N ALA A 25 -7.34 7.17 -7.21
CA ALA A 25 -6.72 5.97 -6.70
C ALA A 25 -5.64 6.34 -5.66
N PHE A 26 -5.48 5.50 -4.63
CA PHE A 26 -4.47 5.68 -3.61
C PHE A 26 -3.53 4.46 -3.58
N GLY A 27 -2.24 4.72 -3.78
CA GLY A 27 -1.18 3.72 -3.77
C GLY A 27 -0.90 3.05 -2.42
N GLY A 28 -0.20 1.91 -2.48
CA GLY A 28 0.13 1.07 -1.34
C GLY A 28 1.49 1.38 -0.68
N GLN A 29 2.06 0.38 0.00
CA GLN A 29 3.43 0.40 0.52
C GLN A 29 4.47 0.18 -0.59
N GLY A 30 5.73 0.57 -0.34
CA GLY A 30 6.87 0.25 -1.21
C GLY A 30 7.49 1.44 -1.95
N SER A 31 6.94 2.65 -1.81
CA SER A 31 7.49 3.89 -2.38
C SER A 31 8.33 4.69 -1.39
N ALA A 32 9.20 5.55 -1.92
CA ALA A 32 10.01 6.54 -1.20
C ALA A 32 9.16 7.72 -0.70
N TRP A 33 8.34 7.47 0.32
CA TRP A 33 7.29 8.41 0.77
C TRP A 33 7.81 9.73 1.35
N LEU A 34 9.02 9.75 1.92
CA LEU A 34 9.58 10.93 2.59
C LEU A 34 9.99 11.99 1.57
N GLU A 35 10.63 11.58 0.48
CA GLU A 35 11.04 12.44 -0.63
C GLU A 35 9.81 13.06 -1.31
N ASN A 36 8.78 12.25 -1.61
CA ASN A 36 7.51 12.76 -2.14
C ASN A 36 6.80 13.71 -1.17
N LEU A 37 6.84 13.44 0.14
CA LEU A 37 6.26 14.32 1.14
C LEU A 37 6.99 15.67 1.21
N GLU A 38 8.32 15.66 1.17
CA GLU A 38 9.14 16.87 1.14
C GLU A 38 8.81 17.72 -0.08
N GLU A 39 8.76 17.13 -1.28
CA GLU A 39 8.40 17.84 -2.51
C GLU A 39 7.02 18.50 -2.42
N LEU A 40 6.02 17.79 -1.88
CA LEU A 40 4.67 18.32 -1.69
C LEU A 40 4.64 19.46 -0.67
N VAL A 41 5.39 19.36 0.42
CA VAL A 41 5.48 20.40 1.45
C VAL A 41 6.13 21.66 0.88
N SER A 42 7.26 21.50 0.20
CA SER A 42 8.05 22.57 -0.40
C SER A 42 7.28 23.29 -1.52
N SER A 43 6.47 22.58 -2.31
CA SER A 43 5.72 23.16 -3.44
C SER A 43 4.41 23.85 -3.06
N ALA A 44 3.72 23.40 -1.99
CA ALA A 44 2.36 23.85 -1.67
C ALA A 44 2.24 24.70 -0.40
N GLY A 45 3.31 24.83 0.39
CA GLY A 45 3.30 25.61 1.63
C GLY A 45 2.33 25.06 2.68
N ILE A 46 2.10 23.74 2.69
CA ILE A 46 1.15 23.03 3.58
C ILE A 46 1.77 22.63 4.93
N GLU A 47 3.01 23.01 5.19
CA GLU A 47 3.80 22.54 6.34
C GLU A 47 3.12 22.81 7.70
N SER A 48 2.58 24.01 7.91
CA SER A 48 1.93 24.38 9.18
C SER A 48 0.69 23.54 9.47
N GLU A 49 -0.06 23.22 8.43
CA GLU A 49 -1.27 22.41 8.48
C GLU A 49 -0.94 20.96 8.81
N LEU A 50 0.09 20.39 8.17
CA LEU A 50 0.57 19.04 8.45
C LEU A 50 1.25 18.93 9.83
N THR A 51 1.94 19.98 10.27
CA THR A 51 2.53 20.05 11.62
C THR A 51 1.43 20.01 12.69
N THR A 52 0.34 20.74 12.47
CA THR A 52 -0.82 20.73 13.37
C THR A 52 -1.47 19.34 13.40
N LEU A 53 -1.70 18.74 12.22
CA LEU A 53 -2.25 17.39 12.10
C LEU A 53 -1.39 16.36 12.87
N VAL A 54 -0.08 16.34 12.66
CA VAL A 54 0.81 15.39 13.34
C VAL A 54 0.85 15.64 14.84
N GLY A 55 0.85 16.90 15.29
CA GLY A 55 0.79 17.23 16.71
C GLY A 55 -0.51 16.79 17.40
N GLU A 56 -1.66 16.92 16.73
CA GLU A 56 -2.94 16.42 17.24
C GLU A 56 -2.96 14.89 17.34
N VAL A 57 -2.35 14.20 16.38
CA VAL A 57 -2.18 12.75 16.43
C VAL A 57 -1.27 12.33 17.59
N ASP A 58 -0.17 13.05 17.83
CA ASP A 58 0.73 12.75 18.94
C ASP A 58 0.02 12.89 20.30
N LEU A 59 -0.77 13.95 20.49
CA LEU A 59 -1.62 14.12 21.68
C LEU A 59 -2.63 12.99 21.83
N LEU A 60 -3.28 12.59 20.74
CA LEU A 60 -4.24 11.49 20.73
C LEU A 60 -3.59 10.16 21.12
N LEU A 61 -2.34 9.91 20.70
CA LEU A 61 -1.63 8.65 20.94
C LEU A 61 -0.96 8.54 22.31
N GLU A 62 -0.93 9.61 23.12
CA GLU A 62 -0.28 9.63 24.45
C GLU A 62 -0.65 8.41 25.33
N PRO A 63 -1.93 7.99 25.45
CA PRO A 63 -2.31 6.89 26.34
C PRO A 63 -1.73 5.52 25.96
N VAL A 64 -1.24 5.35 24.72
CA VAL A 64 -0.64 4.09 24.22
C VAL A 64 0.81 4.26 23.77
N ALA A 65 1.45 5.39 24.10
CA ALA A 65 2.81 5.71 23.65
C ALA A 65 3.85 4.67 24.09
N HIS A 66 3.67 4.08 25.27
CA HIS A 66 4.55 3.02 25.79
C HIS A 66 4.48 1.73 24.96
N GLU A 67 3.32 1.38 24.43
CA GLU A 67 3.17 0.24 23.53
C GLU A 67 3.81 0.52 22.16
N LEU A 68 3.66 1.74 21.64
CA LEU A 68 4.15 2.13 20.32
C LEU A 68 5.68 2.26 20.24
N VAL A 69 6.33 2.76 21.30
CA VAL A 69 7.79 2.99 21.30
C VAL A 69 8.59 1.69 21.10
N VAL A 70 8.03 0.53 21.47
CA VAL A 70 8.66 -0.79 21.37
C VAL A 70 9.04 -1.16 19.92
N VAL A 71 8.26 -0.69 18.94
CA VAL A 71 8.49 -0.98 17.51
C VAL A 71 8.93 0.22 16.70
N ARG A 72 9.09 1.37 17.36
CA ARG A 72 9.41 2.64 16.72
C ARG A 72 10.64 3.30 17.39
N PRO A 73 11.85 2.72 17.22
CA PRO A 73 13.03 3.17 17.95
C PRO A 73 13.49 4.60 17.61
N ILE A 74 13.11 5.12 16.44
CA ILE A 74 13.44 6.49 16.00
C ILE A 74 12.29 7.50 16.19
N GLY A 75 11.16 7.08 16.78
CA GLY A 75 9.94 7.88 16.77
C GLY A 75 9.29 7.99 15.39
N PHE A 76 8.30 8.88 15.27
CA PHE A 76 7.70 9.29 14.00
C PHE A 76 7.64 10.81 14.00
N GLU A 77 8.66 11.44 13.43
CA GLU A 77 8.78 12.91 13.37
C GLU A 77 8.85 13.37 11.91
N PRO A 78 7.84 13.06 11.06
CA PRO A 78 7.94 13.21 9.61
C PRO A 78 8.27 14.64 9.17
N LEU A 79 7.70 15.67 9.80
CA LEU A 79 7.97 17.06 9.42
C LEU A 79 9.37 17.51 9.83
N ARG A 80 9.96 16.92 10.88
CA ARG A 80 11.37 17.15 11.21
C ARG A 80 12.28 16.53 10.15
N TRP A 81 11.94 15.33 9.68
CA TRP A 81 12.68 14.65 8.63
C TRP A 81 12.55 15.36 7.28
N VAL A 82 11.37 15.90 6.96
CA VAL A 82 11.15 16.76 5.79
C VAL A 82 12.07 17.99 5.82
N ARG A 83 12.11 18.72 6.95
CA ARG A 83 13.02 19.87 7.10
C ARG A 83 14.48 19.49 6.96
N ALA A 84 14.88 18.38 7.57
CA ALA A 84 16.25 17.87 7.45
C ALA A 84 16.58 17.51 6.00
N LEU A 85 15.67 16.83 5.29
CA LEU A 85 15.86 16.48 3.88
C LEU A 85 16.01 17.73 2.99
N ALA A 86 15.14 18.72 3.17
CA ALA A 86 15.19 19.99 2.44
C ALA A 86 16.47 20.80 2.73
N ALA A 87 17.06 20.62 3.92
CA ALA A 87 18.33 21.23 4.32
C ALA A 87 19.57 20.40 3.92
N GLU A 88 19.39 19.28 3.22
CA GLU A 88 20.44 18.29 2.92
C GLU A 88 21.14 17.73 4.19
N ASP A 89 20.43 17.74 5.32
CA ASP A 89 20.88 17.18 6.60
C ASP A 89 20.63 15.66 6.67
N SER A 90 21.19 15.01 7.69
CA SER A 90 20.99 13.59 7.92
C SER A 90 19.53 13.26 8.25
N VAL A 91 18.91 12.42 7.41
CA VAL A 91 17.60 11.80 7.63
C VAL A 91 17.74 10.35 8.11
N PRO A 92 16.67 9.71 8.63
CA PRO A 92 16.70 8.28 8.93
C PRO A 92 17.09 7.44 7.71
N SER A 93 17.75 6.30 7.95
CA SER A 93 18.12 5.37 6.89
C SER A 93 16.91 4.78 6.17
N VAL A 94 17.09 4.36 4.91
CA VAL A 94 16.04 3.68 4.11
C VAL A 94 15.40 2.54 4.89
N LYS A 95 16.19 1.71 5.59
CA LYS A 95 15.67 0.60 6.41
C LYS A 95 14.76 1.07 7.55
N GLN A 96 15.02 2.24 8.13
CA GLN A 96 14.16 2.81 9.16
C GLN A 96 12.88 3.40 8.54
N LEU A 97 12.98 4.03 7.37
CA LEU A 97 11.83 4.60 6.65
C LEU A 97 10.91 3.55 6.02
N THR A 98 11.41 2.34 5.75
CA THR A 98 10.63 1.19 5.25
C THR A 98 10.02 0.31 6.35
N SER A 99 10.34 0.57 7.62
CA SER A 99 9.72 -0.09 8.77
C SER A 99 8.22 0.21 8.79
N ALA A 100 7.35 -0.80 8.93
CA ALA A 100 5.91 -0.60 8.80
C ALA A 100 5.34 0.38 9.84
N ALA A 101 5.92 0.44 11.05
CA ALA A 101 5.56 1.40 12.09
C ALA A 101 5.84 2.87 11.72
N VAL A 102 6.64 3.12 10.68
CA VAL A 102 7.01 4.45 10.17
C VAL A 102 6.43 4.67 8.77
N SER A 103 6.52 3.67 7.88
CA SER A 103 6.12 3.79 6.50
C SER A 103 4.60 3.81 6.31
N VAL A 104 3.82 3.07 7.10
CA VAL A 104 2.34 3.06 6.99
C VAL A 104 1.76 4.45 7.27
N PRO A 105 2.04 5.10 8.41
CA PRO A 105 1.59 6.47 8.64
C PRO A 105 2.27 7.48 7.72
N GLY A 106 3.54 7.27 7.34
CA GLY A 106 4.26 8.13 6.40
C GLY A 106 3.58 8.23 5.04
N VAL A 107 3.20 7.09 4.45
CA VAL A 107 2.48 7.08 3.16
C VAL A 107 1.11 7.74 3.28
N LEU A 108 0.34 7.47 4.33
CA LEU A 108 -0.96 8.14 4.50
C LEU A 108 -0.80 9.67 4.64
N LEU A 109 0.22 10.12 5.37
CA LEU A 109 0.51 11.55 5.47
C LEU A 109 0.86 12.15 4.10
N THR A 110 1.62 11.44 3.26
CA THR A 110 1.91 11.85 1.88
C THR A 110 0.63 11.90 1.03
N GLN A 111 -0.29 10.95 1.17
CA GLN A 111 -1.58 10.95 0.46
C GLN A 111 -2.47 12.13 0.86
N ILE A 112 -2.56 12.41 2.17
CA ILE A 112 -3.28 13.58 2.71
C ILE A 112 -2.65 14.87 2.19
N ALA A 113 -1.31 14.96 2.19
CA ALA A 113 -0.58 16.09 1.63
C ALA A 113 -0.87 16.27 0.14
N ALA A 114 -0.92 15.19 -0.65
CA ALA A 114 -1.23 15.24 -2.07
C ALA A 114 -2.64 15.79 -2.34
N VAL A 115 -3.65 15.34 -1.58
CA VAL A 115 -5.03 15.86 -1.67
C VAL A 115 -5.08 17.36 -1.35
N ARG A 116 -4.40 17.80 -0.28
CA ARG A 116 -4.35 19.22 0.13
C ARG A 116 -3.61 20.08 -0.88
N THR A 117 -2.49 19.59 -1.43
CA THR A 117 -1.75 20.25 -2.50
C THR A 117 -2.61 20.42 -3.75
N LEU A 118 -3.30 19.36 -4.18
CA LEU A 118 -4.18 19.39 -5.34
C LEU A 118 -5.31 20.43 -5.18
N THR A 119 -5.88 20.49 -3.97
CA THR A 119 -6.89 21.50 -3.61
C THR A 119 -6.32 22.91 -3.70
N ARG A 120 -5.12 23.16 -3.15
CA ARG A 120 -4.43 24.48 -3.26
C ARG A 120 -4.07 24.86 -4.70
N GLN A 121 -3.83 23.87 -5.56
CA GLN A 121 -3.58 24.05 -6.97
C GLN A 121 -4.86 24.24 -7.81
N GLY A 122 -6.04 24.29 -7.17
CA GLY A 122 -7.32 24.62 -7.81
C GLY A 122 -8.18 23.42 -8.19
N MET A 123 -7.77 22.20 -7.82
CA MET A 123 -8.57 20.99 -8.03
C MET A 123 -9.07 20.47 -6.68
N ASP A 124 -10.20 21.01 -6.25
CA ASP A 124 -10.89 20.59 -5.02
C ASP A 124 -11.77 19.35 -5.29
N LEU A 125 -11.36 18.22 -4.71
CA LEU A 125 -12.04 16.93 -4.87
C LEU A 125 -13.37 16.84 -4.11
N VAL A 126 -13.66 17.76 -3.18
CA VAL A 126 -14.97 17.87 -2.52
C VAL A 126 -15.93 18.68 -3.38
N ALA A 127 -15.45 19.80 -3.95
CA ALA A 127 -16.26 20.64 -4.84
C ALA A 127 -16.51 19.97 -6.20
N SER A 128 -15.55 19.21 -6.72
CA SER A 128 -15.64 18.48 -7.98
C SER A 128 -15.42 16.99 -7.73
N PRO A 129 -16.38 16.24 -7.18
CA PRO A 129 -16.16 14.88 -6.70
C PRO A 129 -15.83 13.87 -7.82
N PRO A 130 -14.90 12.93 -7.57
CA PRO A 130 -14.65 11.83 -8.51
C PRO A 130 -15.86 10.89 -8.59
N VAL A 131 -16.04 10.23 -9.73
CA VAL A 131 -17.12 9.23 -9.91
C VAL A 131 -16.90 7.96 -9.11
N ALA A 132 -15.64 7.67 -8.74
CA ALA A 132 -15.27 6.53 -7.91
C ALA A 132 -13.90 6.75 -7.26
N VAL A 133 -13.66 6.07 -6.15
CA VAL A 133 -12.38 6.10 -5.42
C VAL A 133 -11.94 4.68 -5.10
N ALA A 134 -10.68 4.34 -5.34
CA ALA A 134 -10.09 3.04 -4.97
C ALA A 134 -8.80 3.20 -4.16
N GLY A 135 -8.51 2.22 -3.32
CA GLY A 135 -7.28 2.15 -2.55
C GLY A 135 -6.63 0.79 -2.73
N HIS A 136 -5.33 0.78 -3.01
CA HIS A 136 -4.52 -0.44 -3.09
C HIS A 136 -3.84 -0.70 -1.75
N SER A 137 -4.02 -1.91 -1.21
CA SER A 137 -3.46 -2.28 0.10
C SER A 137 -3.82 -1.21 1.16
N GLN A 138 -2.85 -0.54 1.76
CA GLN A 138 -3.08 0.54 2.74
C GLN A 138 -3.78 1.79 2.19
N GLY A 139 -3.82 1.99 0.87
CA GLY A 139 -4.48 3.13 0.24
C GLY A 139 -5.97 3.25 0.59
N VAL A 140 -6.58 2.20 1.15
CA VAL A 140 -7.92 2.25 1.74
C VAL A 140 -8.07 3.32 2.84
N LEU A 141 -6.99 3.67 3.55
CA LEU A 141 -7.00 4.77 4.51
C LEU A 141 -7.14 6.13 3.81
N GLY A 142 -6.44 6.34 2.69
CA GLY A 142 -6.58 7.53 1.85
C GLY A 142 -7.98 7.66 1.25
N VAL A 143 -8.60 6.53 0.88
CA VAL A 143 -10.01 6.49 0.44
C VAL A 143 -10.95 7.01 1.54
N GLU A 144 -10.79 6.55 2.78
CA GLU A 144 -11.63 6.99 3.89
C GLU A 144 -11.39 8.46 4.27
N SER A 145 -10.14 8.93 4.19
CA SER A 145 -9.79 10.35 4.38
C SER A 145 -10.50 11.24 3.35
N LEU A 146 -10.43 10.87 2.07
CA LEU A 146 -11.08 11.62 1.00
C LEU A 146 -12.61 11.62 1.16
N LYS A 147 -13.22 10.46 1.46
CA LYS A 147 -14.67 10.36 1.70
C LYS A 147 -15.13 11.23 2.87
N ALA A 148 -14.31 11.35 3.92
CA ALA A 148 -14.57 12.19 5.07
C ALA A 148 -14.27 13.68 4.83
N GLY A 149 -13.80 14.06 3.63
CA GLY A 149 -13.41 15.43 3.31
C GLY A 149 -12.30 15.96 4.23
N GLY A 150 -11.38 15.10 4.66
CA GLY A 150 -10.28 15.45 5.57
C GLY A 150 -10.65 15.59 7.05
N THR A 151 -11.94 15.55 7.40
CA THR A 151 -12.40 15.76 8.79
C THR A 151 -11.98 14.67 9.78
N ARG A 152 -11.60 13.48 9.27
CA ARG A 152 -11.13 12.33 10.06
C ARG A 152 -9.63 12.08 9.92
N ASP A 153 -8.85 13.01 9.36
CA ASP A 153 -7.43 12.80 9.09
C ASP A 153 -6.61 12.47 10.35
N VAL A 154 -6.92 13.13 11.48
CA VAL A 154 -6.27 12.85 12.78
C VAL A 154 -6.52 11.40 13.19
N GLU A 155 -7.78 10.96 13.18
CA GLU A 155 -8.17 9.60 13.54
C GLU A 155 -7.53 8.57 12.61
N LEU A 156 -7.58 8.79 11.30
CA LEU A 156 -7.05 7.87 10.30
C LEU A 156 -5.51 7.77 10.36
N LEU A 157 -4.82 8.90 10.60
CA LEU A 157 -3.38 8.90 10.77
C LEU A 157 -2.97 8.23 12.09
N ALA A 158 -3.72 8.42 13.18
CA ALA A 158 -3.53 7.65 14.41
C ALA A 158 -3.72 6.15 14.15
N LEU A 159 -4.79 5.74 13.47
CA LEU A 159 -5.03 4.35 13.08
C LEU A 159 -3.89 3.79 12.21
N ALA A 160 -3.35 4.56 11.27
CA ALA A 160 -2.21 4.15 10.45
C ALA A 160 -0.97 3.86 11.31
N GLN A 161 -0.70 4.69 12.33
CA GLN A 161 0.39 4.44 13.30
C GLN A 161 0.14 3.16 14.11
N LEU A 162 -1.10 2.94 14.59
CA LEU A 162 -1.47 1.72 15.30
C LEU A 162 -1.32 0.47 14.42
N ILE A 163 -1.81 0.51 13.18
CA ILE A 163 -1.74 -0.60 12.23
C ILE A 163 -0.29 -0.95 11.89
N GLY A 164 0.55 0.05 11.61
CA GLY A 164 1.97 -0.14 11.37
C GLY A 164 2.67 -0.80 12.56
N ALA A 165 2.41 -0.30 13.77
CA ALA A 165 3.00 -0.84 15.00
C ALA A 165 2.55 -2.28 15.31
N ALA A 166 1.24 -2.56 15.24
CA ALA A 166 0.69 -3.89 15.45
C ALA A 166 1.19 -4.89 14.40
N GLY A 167 1.22 -4.45 13.13
CA GLY A 167 1.78 -5.22 12.02
C GLY A 167 3.23 -5.62 12.28
N THR A 168 4.10 -4.67 12.63
CA THR A 168 5.51 -4.95 12.97
C THR A 168 5.64 -5.91 14.16
N LEU A 169 4.88 -5.71 15.25
CA LEU A 169 4.92 -6.58 16.43
C LEU A 169 4.56 -8.03 16.09
N VAL A 170 3.42 -8.22 15.41
CA VAL A 170 2.91 -9.56 15.10
C VAL A 170 3.75 -10.22 14.02
N ALA A 171 4.21 -9.48 13.01
CA ALA A 171 5.06 -10.02 11.96
C ALA A 171 6.36 -10.61 12.52
N ARG A 172 7.01 -9.92 13.47
CA ARG A 172 8.20 -10.42 14.16
C ARG A 172 7.90 -11.69 14.95
N ARG A 173 6.78 -11.75 15.68
CA ARG A 173 6.34 -12.94 16.43
C ARG A 173 6.03 -14.13 15.52
N ARG A 174 5.59 -13.88 14.28
CA ARG A 174 5.14 -14.90 13.32
C ARG A 174 6.16 -15.23 12.22
N GLY A 175 7.36 -14.62 12.27
CA GLY A 175 8.43 -14.87 11.30
C GLY A 175 8.15 -14.39 9.87
N ILE A 176 7.26 -13.40 9.73
CA ILE A 176 6.88 -12.78 8.43
C ILE A 176 7.38 -11.34 8.35
N ALA A 177 8.54 -11.10 8.95
CA ALA A 177 9.33 -9.89 8.79
C ALA A 177 10.54 -10.16 7.89
N ILE A 178 11.13 -9.11 7.32
CA ILE A 178 12.34 -9.19 6.50
C ILE A 178 13.50 -9.90 7.24
N LEU A 179 14.20 -10.80 6.54
CA LEU A 179 15.35 -11.54 7.06
C LEU A 179 16.59 -11.31 6.17
N GLY A 180 17.50 -10.45 6.60
CA GLY A 180 18.58 -9.96 5.74
C GLY A 180 17.99 -9.15 4.59
N ASP A 181 18.29 -9.56 3.35
CA ASP A 181 17.74 -8.96 2.13
C ASP A 181 16.54 -9.73 1.57
N ARG A 182 16.00 -10.72 2.30
CA ARG A 182 14.86 -11.53 1.86
C ARG A 182 13.56 -11.01 2.47
N PRO A 183 12.69 -10.34 1.68
CA PRO A 183 11.44 -9.81 2.20
C PRO A 183 10.38 -10.90 2.37
N PRO A 184 9.36 -10.63 3.19
CA PRO A 184 8.23 -11.53 3.42
C PRO A 184 7.14 -11.45 2.33
N MET A 185 7.37 -10.68 1.26
CA MET A 185 6.48 -10.55 0.10
C MET A 185 7.28 -10.62 -1.19
N VAL A 186 6.80 -11.40 -2.16
CA VAL A 186 7.42 -11.58 -3.47
C VAL A 186 6.38 -11.43 -4.57
N SER A 187 6.66 -10.58 -5.55
CA SER A 187 5.89 -10.46 -6.78
C SER A 187 6.20 -11.63 -7.71
N VAL A 188 5.15 -12.20 -8.31
CA VAL A 188 5.23 -13.28 -9.30
C VAL A 188 4.60 -12.77 -10.59
N GLY A 189 5.46 -12.35 -11.52
CA GLY A 189 5.09 -11.90 -12.85
C GLY A 189 5.03 -13.05 -13.87
N ASN A 190 4.42 -12.78 -15.01
CA ASN A 190 4.31 -13.70 -16.16
C ASN A 190 3.62 -15.04 -15.86
N ALA A 191 2.79 -15.12 -14.82
CA ALA A 191 2.10 -16.36 -14.42
C ALA A 191 0.59 -16.16 -14.32
N ASP A 192 -0.18 -17.17 -14.73
CA ASP A 192 -1.63 -17.21 -14.48
C ASP A 192 -1.91 -17.30 -12.97
N PRO A 193 -2.66 -16.35 -12.36
CA PRO A 193 -3.01 -16.37 -10.94
C PRO A 193 -3.60 -17.70 -10.48
N ALA A 194 -4.54 -18.27 -11.25
CA ALA A 194 -5.19 -19.52 -10.90
C ALA A 194 -4.19 -20.70 -10.89
N ARG A 195 -3.15 -20.63 -11.70
CA ARG A 195 -2.06 -21.61 -11.70
C ARG A 195 -1.17 -21.44 -10.47
N ILE A 196 -0.84 -20.21 -10.09
CA ILE A 196 -0.07 -19.94 -8.86
C ILE A 196 -0.82 -20.44 -7.62
N GLU A 197 -2.12 -20.20 -7.52
CA GLU A 197 -2.96 -20.72 -6.42
C GLU A 197 -2.92 -22.24 -6.33
N ARG A 198 -3.06 -22.94 -7.46
CA ARG A 198 -2.95 -24.41 -7.48
C ARG A 198 -1.58 -24.89 -7.01
N LEU A 199 -0.51 -24.26 -7.49
CA LEU A 199 0.86 -24.62 -7.10
C LEU A 199 1.12 -24.34 -5.61
N LEU A 200 0.58 -23.25 -5.06
CA LEU A 200 0.64 -22.96 -3.62
C LEU A 200 -0.10 -24.03 -2.82
N ALA A 201 -1.29 -24.45 -3.26
CA ALA A 201 -2.05 -25.51 -2.61
C ALA A 201 -1.35 -26.87 -2.68
N GLU A 202 -0.68 -27.19 -3.79
CA GLU A 202 0.15 -28.39 -3.92
C GLU A 202 1.37 -28.34 -2.99
N PHE A 203 2.08 -27.21 -2.99
CA PHE A 203 3.24 -26.97 -2.13
C PHE A 203 2.89 -27.04 -0.64
N ALA A 204 1.70 -26.60 -0.25
CA ALA A 204 1.19 -26.66 1.12
C ALA A 204 0.92 -28.09 1.62
N ARG A 205 0.77 -29.08 0.73
CA ARG A 205 0.57 -30.48 1.10
C ARG A 205 1.87 -31.22 1.41
N ASP A 206 3.02 -30.66 1.07
CA ASP A 206 4.31 -31.24 1.44
C ASP A 206 4.50 -31.17 2.96
N VAL A 207 4.74 -32.32 3.59
CA VAL A 207 4.98 -32.46 5.04
C VAL A 207 6.15 -31.60 5.56
N ARG A 208 7.05 -31.17 4.67
CA ARG A 208 8.17 -30.28 4.99
C ARG A 208 7.78 -28.79 5.01
N THR A 209 6.53 -28.46 4.65
CA THR A 209 5.99 -27.10 4.61
C THR A 209 5.16 -26.84 5.86
N VAL A 210 5.75 -26.21 6.87
CA VAL A 210 5.10 -25.97 8.17
C VAL A 210 4.19 -24.72 8.14
N LEU A 211 4.47 -23.78 7.24
CA LEU A 211 3.79 -22.48 7.14
C LEU A 211 3.77 -22.04 5.66
N PRO A 212 2.84 -22.55 4.83
CA PRO A 212 2.83 -22.25 3.40
C PRO A 212 2.59 -20.76 3.13
N PRO A 213 3.22 -20.20 2.08
CA PRO A 213 2.90 -18.86 1.61
C PRO A 213 1.46 -18.82 1.07
N VAL A 214 0.88 -17.63 1.04
CA VAL A 214 -0.47 -17.36 0.53
C VAL A 214 -0.39 -16.37 -0.63
N LEU A 215 -1.35 -16.45 -1.55
CA LEU A 215 -1.56 -15.38 -2.54
C LEU A 215 -2.23 -14.21 -1.82
N SER A 216 -1.54 -13.07 -1.76
CA SER A 216 -1.97 -11.89 -1.03
C SER A 216 -2.58 -10.83 -1.92
N ILE A 217 -2.00 -10.58 -3.10
CA ILE A 217 -2.45 -9.52 -4.00
C ILE A 217 -2.50 -10.03 -5.43
N ARG A 218 -3.56 -9.71 -6.16
CA ARG A 218 -3.64 -9.84 -7.62
C ARG A 218 -3.53 -8.45 -8.24
N ASN A 219 -2.32 -8.08 -8.67
CA ASN A 219 -2.04 -6.79 -9.29
C ASN A 219 -2.46 -6.74 -10.75
N GLY A 220 -2.51 -7.88 -11.43
CA GLY A 220 -2.81 -7.94 -12.84
C GLY A 220 -3.30 -9.32 -13.29
N ARG A 221 -3.60 -9.43 -14.58
CA ARG A 221 -3.99 -10.71 -15.19
C ARG A 221 -2.88 -11.77 -15.13
N ARG A 222 -1.61 -11.35 -15.06
CA ARG A 222 -0.43 -12.22 -14.97
C ARG A 222 0.58 -11.76 -13.92
N SER A 223 0.13 -11.02 -12.92
CA SER A 223 0.96 -10.46 -11.85
C SER A 223 0.24 -10.61 -10.52
N VAL A 224 0.86 -11.33 -9.59
CA VAL A 224 0.36 -11.57 -8.24
C VAL A 224 1.47 -11.36 -7.23
N VAL A 225 1.14 -11.11 -5.97
CA VAL A 225 2.07 -11.11 -4.86
C VAL A 225 1.73 -12.27 -3.95
N ILE A 226 2.77 -12.96 -3.49
CA ILE A 226 2.69 -13.99 -2.47
C ILE A 226 3.34 -13.49 -1.19
N THR A 227 2.71 -13.79 -0.06
CA THR A 227 3.19 -13.42 1.29
C THR A 227 3.49 -14.68 2.09
N GLY A 228 4.62 -14.71 2.81
CA GLY A 228 5.01 -15.86 3.62
C GLY A 228 6.24 -15.60 4.47
N THR A 229 6.78 -16.64 5.11
CA THR A 229 8.12 -16.50 5.69
C THR A 229 9.15 -16.44 4.56
N PRO A 230 10.23 -15.65 4.66
CA PRO A 230 11.23 -15.54 3.61
C PRO A 230 11.78 -16.90 3.14
N GLU A 231 11.95 -17.85 4.06
CA GLU A 231 12.41 -19.21 3.77
C GLU A 231 11.42 -20.02 2.92
N GLN A 232 10.13 -19.92 3.23
CA GLN A 232 9.09 -20.65 2.48
C GLN A 232 8.84 -20.04 1.11
N LEU A 233 9.01 -18.71 0.97
CA LEU A 233 8.99 -18.03 -0.32
C LEU A 233 10.14 -18.53 -1.22
N SER A 234 11.37 -18.58 -0.71
CA SER A 234 12.51 -19.14 -1.48
C SER A 234 12.30 -20.60 -1.86
N ARG A 235 11.69 -21.41 -0.98
CA ARG A 235 11.37 -22.81 -1.29
C ARG A 235 10.29 -22.94 -2.38
N PHE A 236 9.28 -22.08 -2.34
CA PHE A 236 8.24 -22.06 -3.36
C PHE A 236 8.78 -21.60 -4.73
N GLU A 237 9.69 -20.63 -4.75
CA GLU A 237 10.40 -20.21 -5.95
C GLU A 237 11.21 -21.37 -6.56
N LEU A 238 11.97 -22.11 -5.75
CA LEU A 238 12.69 -23.30 -6.21
C LEU A 238 11.75 -24.39 -6.75
N TYR A 239 10.60 -24.60 -6.11
CA TYR A 239 9.57 -25.53 -6.58
C TYR A 239 9.03 -25.11 -7.95
N CYS A 240 8.72 -23.83 -8.15
CA CYS A 240 8.30 -23.31 -9.45
C CYS A 240 9.40 -23.47 -10.52
N LYS A 241 10.67 -23.22 -10.16
CA LYS A 241 11.81 -23.38 -11.07
C LYS A 241 11.95 -24.82 -11.58
N GLN A 242 11.77 -25.82 -10.72
CA GLN A 242 11.81 -27.23 -11.12
C GLN A 242 10.70 -27.58 -12.14
N ILE A 243 9.52 -26.99 -11.99
CA ILE A 243 8.42 -27.14 -12.94
C ILE A 243 8.78 -26.50 -14.28
N SER A 244 9.31 -25.28 -14.26
CA SER A 244 9.78 -24.57 -15.46
C SER A 244 10.83 -25.39 -16.23
N GLU A 245 11.85 -25.90 -15.54
CA GLU A 245 12.92 -26.72 -16.14
C GLU A 245 12.39 -28.01 -16.77
N LYS A 246 11.45 -28.69 -16.09
CA LYS A 246 10.79 -29.89 -16.62
C LYS A 246 10.00 -29.59 -17.89
N GLU A 247 9.20 -28.53 -17.86
CA GLU A 247 8.40 -28.12 -19.02
C GLU A 247 9.26 -27.69 -20.21
N GLU A 248 10.38 -27.03 -19.96
CA GLU A 248 11.34 -26.64 -20.98
C GLU A 248 12.02 -27.86 -21.62
N ALA A 249 12.39 -28.87 -20.81
CA ALA A 249 12.94 -30.13 -21.30
C ALA A 249 11.91 -30.90 -22.15
N ASP A 250 10.65 -30.95 -21.73
CA ASP A 250 9.57 -31.61 -22.48
C ASP A 250 9.29 -30.90 -23.82
N ARG A 251 9.37 -29.56 -23.85
CA ARG A 251 9.28 -28.78 -25.10
C ARG A 251 10.46 -29.09 -26.04
N LYS A 252 11.69 -29.14 -25.53
CA LYS A 252 12.90 -29.48 -26.32
C LYS A 252 12.80 -30.88 -26.94
N LYS A 253 12.22 -31.84 -26.20
CA LYS A 253 11.95 -33.21 -26.68
C LYS A 253 10.73 -33.32 -27.60
N LYS A 254 10.03 -32.21 -27.89
CA LYS A 254 8.78 -32.18 -28.66
C LYS A 254 7.67 -33.05 -28.07
N VAL A 255 7.71 -33.29 -26.75
CA VAL A 255 6.65 -34.01 -26.02
C VAL A 255 5.44 -33.10 -25.82
N ARG A 256 5.67 -31.78 -25.76
CA ARG A 256 4.63 -30.76 -25.71
C ARG A 256 4.92 -29.57 -26.61
N GLY A 257 3.86 -28.90 -27.05
CA GLY A 257 3.90 -27.57 -27.66
C GLY A 257 3.45 -26.47 -26.69
N GLY A 258 3.33 -25.25 -27.20
CA GLY A 258 2.85 -24.08 -26.45
C GLY A 258 3.89 -23.45 -25.51
N ASP A 259 3.44 -22.44 -24.76
CA ASP A 259 4.28 -21.66 -23.85
C ASP A 259 4.66 -22.47 -22.61
N VAL A 260 5.90 -22.31 -22.18
CA VAL A 260 6.45 -22.91 -20.96
C VAL A 260 6.11 -22.01 -19.77
N PHE A 261 5.83 -22.63 -18.62
CA PHE A 261 5.74 -21.90 -17.36
C PHE A 261 7.06 -21.23 -17.03
N ALA A 262 7.12 -19.91 -17.11
CA ALA A 262 8.31 -19.12 -16.84
C ALA A 262 7.94 -17.90 -15.99
N PRO A 263 7.52 -18.10 -14.73
CA PRO A 263 7.25 -17.00 -13.81
C PRO A 263 8.54 -16.22 -13.52
N VAL A 264 8.38 -14.93 -13.24
CA VAL A 264 9.47 -14.05 -12.76
C VAL A 264 9.19 -13.69 -11.31
N PHE A 265 10.14 -13.94 -10.41
CA PHE A 265 10.02 -13.65 -8.99
C PHE A 265 10.83 -12.39 -8.66
N GLU A 266 10.17 -11.38 -8.08
CA GLU A 266 10.79 -10.10 -7.72
C GLU A 266 10.49 -9.77 -6.25
N PRO A 267 11.53 -9.51 -5.43
CA PRO A 267 11.35 -9.11 -4.04
C PRO A 267 10.56 -7.79 -3.92
N VAL A 268 9.56 -7.74 -3.03
CA VAL A 268 8.85 -6.49 -2.72
C VAL A 268 9.56 -5.79 -1.55
N GLN A 269 9.86 -4.50 -1.69
CA GLN A 269 10.61 -3.71 -0.69
C GLN A 269 9.74 -3.32 0.51
N VAL A 270 9.39 -4.30 1.34
CA VAL A 270 8.58 -4.13 2.56
C VAL A 270 9.19 -4.87 3.75
N GLU A 271 9.09 -4.30 4.95
CA GLU A 271 9.55 -4.96 6.19
C GLU A 271 8.63 -6.11 6.61
N VAL A 272 7.31 -5.94 6.41
CA VAL A 272 6.25 -6.81 6.95
C VAL A 272 5.48 -7.49 5.82
N GLY A 273 5.13 -8.77 6.01
CA GLY A 273 4.28 -9.53 5.09
C GLY A 273 2.81 -9.25 5.33
N PHE A 274 2.21 -8.37 4.52
CA PHE A 274 0.80 -7.98 4.60
C PHE A 274 -0.16 -8.95 3.89
N HIS A 275 -1.46 -8.74 4.12
CA HIS A 275 -2.57 -9.49 3.52
C HIS A 275 -2.45 -10.99 3.75
N THR A 276 -2.28 -11.36 5.03
CA THR A 276 -2.12 -12.75 5.45
C THR A 276 -2.88 -13.02 6.74
N PRO A 277 -3.55 -14.19 6.87
CA PRO A 277 -4.20 -14.61 8.12
C PRO A 277 -3.26 -14.63 9.33
N ARG A 278 -1.94 -14.68 9.11
CA ARG A 278 -0.94 -14.67 10.19
C ARG A 278 -0.90 -13.36 10.98
N LEU A 279 -1.43 -12.27 10.42
CA LEU A 279 -1.52 -10.97 11.09
C LEU A 279 -2.88 -10.73 11.77
N ALA A 280 -3.76 -11.74 11.86
CA ALA A 280 -5.08 -11.60 12.49
C ALA A 280 -5.00 -11.06 13.94
N ASP A 281 -4.03 -11.51 14.73
CA ASP A 281 -3.81 -10.99 16.08
C ASP A 281 -3.47 -9.47 16.09
N GLY A 282 -2.95 -8.95 14.98
CA GLY A 282 -2.68 -7.52 14.81
C GLY A 282 -3.96 -6.69 14.76
N VAL A 283 -5.04 -7.23 14.20
CA VAL A 283 -6.36 -6.59 14.18
C VAL A 283 -6.90 -6.42 15.60
N GLU A 284 -6.72 -7.44 16.46
CA GLU A 284 -7.12 -7.38 17.86
C GLU A 284 -6.30 -6.36 18.66
N LEU A 285 -5.00 -6.27 18.40
CA LEU A 285 -4.15 -5.25 19.02
C LEU A 285 -4.58 -3.83 18.63
N VAL A 286 -4.84 -3.60 17.34
CA VAL A 286 -5.32 -2.29 16.86
C VAL A 286 -6.66 -1.95 17.50
N ALA A 287 -7.60 -2.90 17.57
CA ALA A 287 -8.89 -2.69 18.21
C ALA A 287 -8.76 -2.30 19.70
N GLY A 288 -7.89 -3.01 20.45
CA GLY A 288 -7.66 -2.71 21.86
C GLY A 288 -6.99 -1.35 22.08
N TRP A 289 -6.07 -0.95 21.20
CA TRP A 289 -5.49 0.40 21.25
C TRP A 289 -6.51 1.47 20.87
N ALA A 290 -7.29 1.26 19.81
CA ALA A 290 -8.35 2.18 19.40
C ALA A 290 -9.37 2.42 20.53
N GLU A 291 -9.76 1.36 21.25
CA GLU A 291 -10.66 1.46 22.40
C GLU A 291 -10.07 2.33 23.52
N LYS A 292 -8.79 2.12 23.88
CA LYS A 292 -8.11 2.95 24.89
C LYS A 292 -8.04 4.44 24.51
N LEU A 293 -8.01 4.73 23.21
CA LEU A 293 -7.94 6.09 22.66
C LEU A 293 -9.33 6.71 22.43
N GLY A 294 -10.42 5.97 22.63
CA GLY A 294 -11.77 6.45 22.33
C GLY A 294 -12.04 6.61 20.83
N LEU A 295 -11.30 5.91 19.97
CA LEU A 295 -11.51 5.88 18.52
C LEU A 295 -12.65 4.92 18.14
N ASP A 296 -13.17 5.06 16.91
CA ASP A 296 -14.15 4.11 16.36
C ASP A 296 -13.51 2.74 16.17
N VAL A 297 -13.79 1.82 17.11
CA VAL A 297 -13.24 0.46 17.11
C VAL A 297 -13.71 -0.34 15.89
N ALA A 298 -14.92 -0.09 15.38
CA ALA A 298 -15.43 -0.81 14.22
C ALA A 298 -14.67 -0.39 12.96
N LEU A 299 -14.43 0.92 12.78
CA LEU A 299 -13.57 1.41 11.71
C LEU A 299 -12.13 0.90 11.88
N ALA A 300 -11.57 0.97 13.09
CA ALA A 300 -10.22 0.51 13.38
C ALA A 300 -10.01 -0.96 12.98
N ARG A 301 -10.96 -1.83 13.33
CA ARG A 301 -10.98 -3.24 12.93
C ARG A 301 -11.08 -3.38 11.41
N ALA A 302 -12.02 -2.69 10.77
CA ALA A 302 -12.22 -2.78 9.33
C ALA A 302 -10.95 -2.38 8.55
N MET A 303 -10.28 -1.29 8.95
CA MET A 303 -9.04 -0.83 8.33
C MET A 303 -7.88 -1.78 8.59
N ALA A 304 -7.71 -2.24 9.83
CA ALA A 304 -6.67 -3.21 10.17
C ALA A 304 -6.88 -4.53 9.44
N GLU A 305 -8.11 -5.03 9.34
CA GLU A 305 -8.41 -6.28 8.64
C GLU A 305 -8.15 -6.17 7.14
N ALA A 306 -8.58 -5.07 6.51
CA ALA A 306 -8.35 -4.80 5.09
C ALA A 306 -6.86 -4.75 4.72
N ILE A 307 -6.01 -4.22 5.61
CA ILE A 307 -4.58 -4.02 5.36
C ILE A 307 -3.74 -5.22 5.80
N LEU A 308 -4.00 -5.77 6.98
CA LEU A 308 -3.18 -6.82 7.57
C LEU A 308 -3.55 -8.21 7.06
N VAL A 309 -4.83 -8.48 6.79
CA VAL A 309 -5.36 -9.84 6.63
C VAL A 309 -5.94 -10.10 5.25
N GLN A 310 -6.89 -9.28 4.81
CA GLN A 310 -7.68 -9.56 3.61
C GLN A 310 -6.82 -9.47 2.34
N PRO A 311 -6.99 -10.39 1.37
CA PRO A 311 -6.31 -10.28 0.09
C PRO A 311 -6.85 -9.11 -0.74
N VAL A 312 -6.05 -8.63 -1.69
CA VAL A 312 -6.41 -7.51 -2.58
C VAL A 312 -6.51 -8.01 -4.02
N ASP A 313 -7.67 -7.86 -4.64
CA ASP A 313 -7.82 -7.98 -6.10
C ASP A 313 -7.86 -6.60 -6.74
N TRP A 314 -6.71 -6.13 -7.22
CA TRP A 314 -6.60 -4.80 -7.82
C TRP A 314 -7.26 -4.73 -9.20
N VAL A 315 -7.25 -5.84 -9.95
CA VAL A 315 -7.88 -5.93 -11.27
C VAL A 315 -9.36 -5.63 -11.15
N ASP A 316 -10.04 -6.27 -10.19
CA ASP A 316 -11.47 -6.07 -9.97
C ASP A 316 -11.78 -4.64 -9.49
N LYS A 317 -10.90 -4.03 -8.67
CA LYS A 317 -11.04 -2.62 -8.26
C LYS A 317 -10.97 -1.67 -9.45
N ILE A 318 -9.98 -1.83 -10.34
CA ILE A 318 -9.84 -1.00 -11.55
C ILE A 318 -10.99 -1.21 -12.52
N VAL A 319 -11.44 -2.46 -12.71
CA VAL A 319 -12.65 -2.75 -13.51
C VAL A 319 -13.87 -2.03 -12.91
N GLY A 320 -13.99 -1.98 -11.59
CA GLY A 320 -15.01 -1.20 -10.89
C GLY A 320 -14.94 0.30 -11.20
N LEU A 321 -13.75 0.91 -11.19
CA LEU A 321 -13.56 2.32 -11.57
C LEU A 321 -14.00 2.59 -13.02
N HIS A 322 -13.62 1.69 -13.94
CA HIS A 322 -14.01 1.81 -15.34
C HIS A 322 -15.53 1.66 -15.53
N ALA A 323 -16.16 0.69 -14.84
CA ALA A 323 -17.60 0.48 -14.87
C ALA A 323 -18.39 1.67 -14.29
N ALA A 324 -17.80 2.42 -13.34
CA ALA A 324 -18.35 3.68 -12.83
C ALA A 324 -18.25 4.84 -13.85
N GLY A 325 -17.62 4.63 -15.01
CA GLY A 325 -17.54 5.59 -16.11
C GLY A 325 -16.31 6.49 -16.07
N ALA A 326 -15.33 6.22 -15.20
CA ALA A 326 -14.10 7.00 -15.13
C ALA A 326 -13.32 6.93 -16.46
N ARG A 327 -12.98 8.10 -17.01
CA ARG A 327 -12.10 8.24 -18.19
C ARG A 327 -10.67 8.60 -17.81
N TRP A 328 -10.51 9.21 -16.64
CA TRP A 328 -9.23 9.53 -16.02
C TRP A 328 -9.14 8.88 -14.65
N ILE A 329 -7.93 8.52 -14.23
CA ILE A 329 -7.64 8.09 -12.86
C ILE A 329 -6.49 8.97 -12.37
N LEU A 330 -6.70 9.65 -11.26
CA LEU A 330 -5.65 10.40 -10.55
C LEU A 330 -5.11 9.50 -9.45
N ASP A 331 -3.83 9.13 -9.53
CA ASP A 331 -3.15 8.46 -8.43
C ASP A 331 -2.57 9.51 -7.47
N LEU A 332 -2.97 9.43 -6.20
CA LEU A 332 -2.51 10.30 -5.12
C LEU A 332 -1.63 9.55 -4.10
N GLY A 333 -1.17 8.35 -4.47
CA GLY A 333 -0.13 7.63 -3.73
C GLY A 333 1.26 8.25 -3.89
N PRO A 334 2.22 7.89 -3.02
CA PRO A 334 3.62 8.25 -3.20
C PRO A 334 4.24 7.50 -4.37
N GLY A 335 5.04 8.20 -5.19
CA GLY A 335 5.69 7.66 -6.37
C GLY A 335 4.72 7.34 -7.51
N ASP A 336 5.13 6.47 -8.43
CA ASP A 336 4.41 6.11 -9.66
C ASP A 336 4.17 4.58 -9.78
N ILE A 337 3.96 3.91 -8.64
CA ILE A 337 4.00 2.44 -8.54
C ILE A 337 2.64 1.71 -8.71
N LEU A 338 1.50 2.43 -8.76
CA LEU A 338 0.14 1.87 -8.69
C LEU A 338 -0.40 1.28 -10.00
#